data_AF-A0A2V6IAY2-F1
#
_entry.id   AF-A0A2V6IAY2-F1
#
_cell.length_a   1.000
_cell.length_b   1.000
_cell.length_c   1.000
_cell.angle_alpha   90.00
_cell.angle_beta   90.00
_cell.angle_gamma   90.00
#
_symmetry.space_group_name_H-M   'P 1'
#
loop_
_entity.id
_entity.type
_entity.pdbx_description
1 polymer ?
#
loop_
_entity_poly.entity_id
_entity_poly.type
_entity_poly.pdbx_seq_one_letter_code
_entity_poly.pdbx_strand_id
1 'polypeptide(L)'
;MPAAVSYGAPWVTANTVLQDRLLAEIKSQPPPVVWLTPALALSVDMPAARMYKLYRFLLENYVPLSRDGYFFLVAPDRVGNSNSVREDQIKLLHGGLGDHNLGRLPAAWGSSWSKLETRFTRVQQLSTASGPITNGAGVSLSCNDRSPSGAETDFIKFDFSSNLLPTAKMELDITWTSEHGFGVARLLATGGTNLVPLGAFPAWLLSRNISDVKIAPHAPPSGLVYAIEKVALIRLKD
;
A
#
# COMPACT_ATOMS: atom_id res chain seq x y z
N MET A 1 9.95 -30.14 -9.67
CA MET A 1 10.91 -29.05 -9.95
C MET A 1 10.35 -27.77 -9.35
N PRO A 2 11.15 -26.93 -8.66
CA PRO A 2 10.72 -25.57 -8.40
C PRO A 2 10.51 -24.91 -9.76
N ALA A 3 9.26 -24.64 -10.12
CA ALA A 3 8.99 -23.78 -11.24
C ALA A 3 9.47 -22.40 -10.82
N ALA A 4 10.61 -21.96 -11.34
CA ALA A 4 11.03 -20.57 -11.21
C ALA A 4 10.02 -19.76 -11.99
N VAL A 5 8.98 -19.29 -11.30
CA VAL A 5 8.01 -18.49 -12.00
C VAL A 5 8.52 -17.06 -12.04
N SER A 6 9.23 -16.77 -13.12
CA SER A 6 9.41 -15.40 -13.60
C SER A 6 8.06 -14.92 -14.11
N TYR A 7 7.17 -14.51 -13.20
CA TYR A 7 5.82 -14.01 -13.49
C TYR A 7 5.90 -12.63 -14.19
N GLY A 8 6.40 -12.61 -15.42
CA GLY A 8 6.40 -11.49 -16.35
C GLY A 8 7.28 -10.31 -15.93
N ALA A 9 7.92 -9.66 -16.89
CA ALA A 9 8.45 -8.32 -16.64
C ALA A 9 7.30 -7.46 -16.06
N PRO A 10 7.50 -6.71 -14.94
CA PRO A 10 6.44 -5.94 -14.27
C PRO A 10 5.62 -5.02 -15.20
N TRP A 11 6.17 -4.72 -16.38
CA TRP A 11 5.54 -3.97 -17.46
C TRP A 11 4.40 -4.72 -18.18
N VAL A 12 4.51 -6.04 -18.35
CA VAL A 12 3.49 -6.87 -19.03
C VAL A 12 2.33 -7.17 -18.09
N THR A 13 2.63 -7.34 -16.81
CA THR A 13 1.68 -7.77 -15.78
C THR A 13 0.89 -6.62 -15.15
N ALA A 14 1.11 -5.38 -15.58
CA ALA A 14 0.22 -4.25 -15.27
C ALA A 14 -1.20 -4.39 -15.84
N ASN A 15 -1.41 -5.35 -16.76
CA ASN A 15 -2.72 -5.67 -17.31
C ASN A 15 -3.55 -6.53 -16.35
N THR A 16 -4.75 -6.05 -15.98
CA THR A 16 -5.63 -6.75 -15.04
C THR A 16 -6.10 -8.11 -15.55
N VAL A 17 -6.37 -8.26 -16.85
CA VAL A 17 -6.80 -9.54 -17.44
C VAL A 17 -5.70 -10.60 -17.30
N LEU A 18 -4.44 -10.20 -17.46
CA LEU A 18 -3.31 -11.11 -17.25
C LEU A 18 -3.12 -11.45 -15.78
N GLN A 19 -3.26 -10.48 -14.86
CA GLN A 19 -3.23 -10.76 -13.42
C GLN A 19 -4.34 -11.73 -13.01
N ASP A 20 -5.56 -11.57 -13.53
CA ASP A 20 -6.70 -12.42 -13.20
C ASP A 20 -6.49 -13.86 -13.70
N ARG A 21 -5.95 -14.03 -14.92
CA ARG A 21 -5.57 -15.35 -15.45
C ARG A 21 -4.47 -16.02 -14.62
N LEU A 22 -3.43 -15.28 -14.27
CA LEU A 22 -2.34 -15.78 -13.44
C LEU A 22 -2.83 -16.16 -12.04
N LEU A 23 -3.71 -15.36 -11.45
CA LEU A 23 -4.33 -15.68 -10.17
C LEU A 23 -5.19 -16.93 -10.24
N ALA A 24 -5.94 -17.15 -11.31
CA ALA A 24 -6.71 -18.38 -11.51
C ALA A 24 -5.79 -19.61 -11.59
N GLU A 25 -4.69 -19.50 -12.33
CA GLU A 25 -3.69 -20.57 -12.44
C GLU A 25 -3.06 -20.88 -11.07
N ILE A 26 -2.59 -19.87 -10.35
CA ILE A 26 -1.98 -20.01 -9.01
C ILE A 26 -2.97 -20.61 -8.01
N LYS A 27 -4.25 -20.21 -8.05
CA LYS A 27 -5.27 -20.80 -7.19
C LYS A 27 -5.53 -22.27 -7.52
N SER A 28 -5.44 -22.66 -8.80
CA SER A 28 -5.63 -24.05 -9.23
C SER A 28 -4.41 -24.94 -8.96
N GLN A 29 -3.20 -24.37 -9.05
CA GLN A 29 -1.92 -25.04 -8.89
C GLN A 29 -0.96 -24.13 -8.10
N PRO A 30 -1.09 -24.08 -6.76
CA PRO A 30 -0.27 -23.20 -5.94
C PRO A 30 1.22 -23.55 -6.07
N PRO A 31 2.07 -22.62 -6.56
CA PRO A 31 3.51 -22.85 -6.59
C PRO A 31 4.05 -23.06 -5.17
N PRO A 32 4.96 -24.01 -4.94
CA PRO A 32 5.48 -24.26 -3.60
C PRO A 32 6.37 -23.12 -3.08
N VAL A 33 7.02 -22.39 -4.00
CA VAL A 33 7.93 -21.27 -3.71
C VAL A 33 7.72 -20.20 -4.78
N VAL A 34 7.64 -18.95 -4.35
CA VAL A 34 7.52 -17.77 -5.20
C VAL A 34 8.64 -16.81 -4.86
N TRP A 35 9.25 -16.25 -5.89
CA TRP A 35 10.25 -15.20 -5.77
C TRP A 35 9.68 -13.91 -6.35
N LEU A 36 9.35 -12.94 -5.49
CA LEU A 36 8.65 -11.71 -5.91
C LEU A 36 9.54 -10.75 -6.70
N THR A 37 10.81 -10.60 -6.32
CA THR A 37 11.81 -9.79 -7.04
C THR A 37 13.21 -10.03 -6.45
N PRO A 38 14.31 -9.89 -7.21
CA PRO A 38 15.62 -9.67 -6.63
C PRO A 38 15.63 -8.35 -5.83
N ALA A 39 16.41 -8.29 -4.74
CA ALA A 39 16.58 -7.10 -3.88
C ALA A 39 17.20 -5.88 -4.59
N LEU A 40 17.64 -6.05 -5.84
CA LEU A 40 18.13 -4.97 -6.70
C LEU A 40 16.95 -4.22 -7.34
N ALA A 41 16.09 -3.63 -6.51
CA ALA A 41 14.99 -2.81 -6.99
C ALA A 41 15.52 -1.43 -7.41
N LEU A 42 15.48 -1.13 -8.71
CA LEU A 42 15.34 0.26 -9.15
C LEU A 42 14.01 0.77 -8.55
N SER A 43 14.02 1.92 -7.89
CA SER A 43 12.87 2.50 -7.15
C SER A 43 11.57 2.64 -7.96
N VAL A 44 11.64 2.49 -9.28
CA VAL A 44 10.52 2.54 -10.23
C VAL A 44 9.75 1.23 -10.38
N ASP A 45 10.28 0.08 -9.94
CA ASP A 45 9.74 -1.26 -10.24
C ASP A 45 9.02 -1.92 -9.04
N MET A 46 8.21 -1.16 -8.30
CA MET A 46 7.42 -1.74 -7.20
C MET A 46 6.42 -2.80 -7.70
N PRO A 47 6.55 -4.09 -7.29
CA PRO A 47 5.56 -5.11 -7.63
C PRO A 47 4.16 -4.75 -7.11
N ALA A 48 4.09 -4.10 -5.94
CA ALA A 48 2.84 -3.59 -5.40
C ALA A 48 2.17 -2.54 -6.29
N ALA A 49 2.91 -1.74 -7.06
CA ALA A 49 2.31 -0.74 -7.94
C ALA A 49 1.84 -1.32 -9.28
N ARG A 50 2.47 -2.41 -9.76
CA ARG A 50 2.25 -2.93 -11.12
C ARG A 50 1.50 -4.26 -11.15
N MET A 51 1.70 -5.11 -10.15
CA MET A 51 1.13 -6.46 -10.07
C MET A 51 0.24 -6.60 -8.84
N TYR A 52 -0.51 -5.55 -8.53
CA TYR A 52 -1.14 -5.39 -7.22
C TYR A 52 -2.03 -6.56 -6.78
N LYS A 53 -2.87 -7.12 -7.67
CA LYS A 53 -3.75 -8.25 -7.29
C LYS A 53 -2.93 -9.50 -6.96
N LEU A 54 -1.88 -9.77 -7.75
CA LEU A 54 -0.98 -10.89 -7.51
C LEU A 54 -0.17 -10.69 -6.23
N TYR A 55 0.43 -9.51 -6.07
CA TYR A 55 1.18 -9.12 -4.88
C TYR A 55 0.36 -9.31 -3.61
N ARG A 56 -0.86 -8.76 -3.59
CA ARG A 56 -1.78 -8.87 -2.46
C ARG A 56 -2.12 -10.33 -2.15
N PHE A 57 -2.53 -11.10 -3.15
CA PHE A 57 -2.84 -12.52 -2.98
C PHE A 57 -1.66 -13.29 -2.38
N LEU A 58 -0.46 -13.08 -2.89
CA LEU A 58 0.73 -13.78 -2.42
C LEU A 58 1.05 -13.41 -0.96
N LEU A 59 1.00 -12.14 -0.59
CA LEU A 59 1.26 -11.72 0.80
C LEU A 59 0.21 -12.23 1.79
N GLU A 60 -1.05 -12.32 1.38
CA GLU A 60 -2.13 -12.82 2.24
C GLU A 60 -2.09 -14.34 2.42
N ASN A 61 -1.49 -15.09 1.47
CA ASN A 61 -1.61 -16.55 1.41
C ASN A 61 -0.28 -17.31 1.51
N TYR A 62 0.87 -16.64 1.40
CA TYR A 62 2.19 -17.27 1.48
C TYR A 62 2.98 -16.78 2.68
N VAL A 63 3.91 -17.60 3.13
CA VAL A 63 4.77 -17.32 4.27
C VAL A 63 6.12 -16.77 3.78
N PRO A 64 6.54 -15.58 4.22
CA PRO A 64 7.86 -15.06 3.88
C PRO A 64 8.97 -15.83 4.61
N LEU A 65 10.02 -16.18 3.88
CA LEU A 65 11.20 -16.84 4.39
C LEU A 65 12.46 -16.21 3.81
N SER A 66 13.51 -16.12 4.63
CA SER A 66 14.84 -15.75 4.19
C SER A 66 15.79 -16.93 4.38
N ARG A 67 16.59 -17.22 3.36
CA ARG A 67 17.63 -18.25 3.41
C ARG A 67 18.84 -17.78 2.61
N ASP A 68 20.01 -17.79 3.24
CA ASP A 68 21.29 -17.42 2.64
C ASP A 68 21.27 -16.03 1.94
N GLY A 69 20.54 -15.07 2.53
CA GLY A 69 20.40 -13.70 1.99
C GLY A 69 19.35 -13.54 0.89
N TYR A 70 18.67 -14.63 0.50
CA TYR A 70 17.58 -14.59 -0.47
C TYR A 70 16.22 -14.60 0.23
N PHE A 71 15.31 -13.77 -0.28
CA PHE A 71 13.95 -13.63 0.21
C PHE A 71 12.96 -14.37 -0.72
N PHE A 72 12.10 -15.19 -0.13
CA PHE A 72 11.09 -15.99 -0.83
C PHE A 72 9.73 -15.91 -0.12
N LEU A 73 8.68 -16.21 -0.87
CA LEU A 73 7.38 -16.57 -0.35
C LEU A 73 7.18 -18.08 -0.54
N VAL A 74 6.77 -18.79 0.49
CA VAL A 74 6.62 -20.25 0.48
C VAL A 74 5.20 -20.63 0.83
N ALA A 75 4.68 -21.65 0.16
CA ALA A 75 3.33 -22.15 0.41
C ALA A 75 3.22 -22.61 1.89
N PRO A 76 2.10 -22.30 2.59
CA PRO A 76 1.99 -22.56 4.03
C PRO A 76 2.16 -24.03 4.42
N ASP A 77 1.76 -24.98 3.55
CA ASP A 77 1.90 -26.44 3.75
C ASP A 77 3.37 -26.91 3.69
N ARG A 78 4.27 -26.08 3.19
CA ARG A 78 5.72 -26.37 3.02
C ARG A 78 6.59 -25.75 4.09
N VAL A 79 6.05 -24.83 4.88
CA VAL A 79 6.69 -24.34 6.08
C VAL A 79 6.35 -25.35 7.17
N GLY A 80 7.34 -26.07 7.71
CA GLY A 80 7.10 -26.96 8.86
C GLY A 80 6.56 -26.17 10.07
N ASN A 81 6.52 -26.78 11.26
CA ASN A 81 6.25 -26.07 12.53
C ASN A 81 7.35 -25.04 12.90
N SER A 82 8.00 -24.42 11.91
CA SER A 82 8.81 -23.22 12.01
C SER A 82 7.99 -22.15 12.72
N ASN A 83 8.31 -21.99 14.00
CA ASN A 83 7.85 -20.94 14.90
C ASN A 83 8.29 -19.54 14.48
N SER A 84 8.42 -19.24 13.17
CA SER A 84 8.64 -17.86 12.74
C SER A 84 7.44 -17.07 13.21
N VAL A 85 7.64 -16.24 14.24
CA VAL A 85 6.58 -15.43 14.82
C VAL A 85 6.11 -14.49 13.71
N ARG A 86 4.80 -14.22 13.65
CA ARG A 86 4.21 -13.34 12.62
C ARG A 86 4.92 -11.98 12.52
N GLU A 87 5.48 -11.48 13.63
CA GLU A 87 6.31 -10.27 13.66
C GLU A 87 7.61 -10.40 12.85
N ASP A 88 8.28 -11.55 12.90
CA ASP A 88 9.50 -11.82 12.12
C ASP A 88 9.18 -11.86 10.63
N GLN A 89 8.00 -12.41 10.28
CA GLN A 89 7.50 -12.42 8.91
C GLN A 89 7.26 -11.00 8.38
N ILE A 90 6.64 -10.12 9.17
CA ILE A 90 6.43 -8.72 8.78
C ILE A 90 7.77 -8.01 8.59
N LYS A 91 8.72 -8.16 9.53
CA LYS A 91 10.06 -7.57 9.38
C LYS A 91 10.78 -8.06 8.12
N LEU A 92 10.67 -9.34 7.80
CA LEU A 92 11.21 -9.90 6.55
C LEU A 92 10.55 -9.29 5.31
N LEU A 93 9.23 -9.10 5.32
CA LEU A 93 8.51 -8.44 4.23
C LEU A 93 8.94 -6.99 4.07
N HIS A 94 9.09 -6.24 5.16
CA HIS A 94 9.59 -4.87 5.12
C HIS A 94 11.01 -4.79 4.54
N GLY A 95 11.93 -5.64 5.03
CA GLY A 95 13.31 -5.66 4.54
C GLY A 95 13.43 -6.13 3.09
N GLY A 96 12.58 -7.07 2.65
CA GLY A 96 12.62 -7.63 1.29
C GLY A 96 11.91 -6.79 0.23
N LEU A 97 10.91 -6.00 0.62
CA LEU A 97 10.11 -5.18 -0.30
C LEU A 97 10.52 -3.70 -0.25
N GLY A 98 11.18 -3.25 0.82
CA GLY A 98 11.77 -1.92 0.92
C GLY A 98 10.79 -0.80 1.30
N ASP A 99 11.34 0.33 1.76
CA ASP A 99 10.56 1.52 2.08
C ASP A 99 10.20 2.28 0.80
N HIS A 100 8.90 2.38 0.57
CA HIS A 100 8.35 2.85 -0.69
C HIS A 100 7.93 4.32 -0.60
N ASN A 101 8.77 5.22 -1.11
CA ASN A 101 8.28 6.53 -1.53
C ASN A 101 7.44 6.33 -2.79
N LEU A 102 6.14 6.58 -2.68
CA LEU A 102 5.18 6.43 -3.78
C LEU A 102 5.33 7.51 -4.85
N GLY A 103 6.12 8.55 -4.59
CA GLY A 103 6.31 9.68 -5.47
C GLY A 103 4.97 10.27 -5.88
N ARG A 104 4.80 10.52 -7.19
CA ARG A 104 3.58 11.14 -7.74
C ARG A 104 2.48 10.14 -8.13
N LEU A 105 2.68 8.84 -7.93
CA LEU A 105 1.70 7.83 -8.34
C LEU A 105 0.31 8.09 -7.74
N PRO A 106 0.17 8.42 -6.44
CA PRO A 106 -1.15 8.66 -5.86
C PRO A 106 -1.90 9.83 -6.48
N ALA A 107 -1.19 10.92 -6.80
CA ALA A 107 -1.75 12.07 -7.47
C ALA A 107 -2.15 11.76 -8.92
N ALA A 108 -1.32 11.02 -9.66
CA ALA A 108 -1.60 10.64 -11.04
C ALA A 108 -2.80 9.68 -11.17
N TRP A 109 -2.95 8.75 -10.23
CA TRP A 109 -4.15 7.90 -10.18
C TRP A 109 -5.37 8.69 -9.71
N GLY A 110 -5.20 9.56 -8.71
CA GLY A 110 -6.28 10.40 -8.20
C GLY A 110 -6.83 11.39 -9.23
N SER A 111 -5.99 11.95 -10.12
CA SER A 111 -6.46 12.78 -11.25
C SER A 111 -7.33 12.01 -12.24
N SER A 112 -7.28 10.68 -12.23
CA SER A 112 -8.10 9.78 -13.05
C SER A 112 -9.27 9.17 -12.28
N TRP A 113 -9.56 9.64 -11.05
CA TRP A 113 -10.53 9.03 -10.14
C TRP A 113 -11.90 8.81 -10.78
N SER A 114 -12.42 9.78 -11.55
CA SER A 114 -13.72 9.65 -12.22
C SER A 114 -13.83 8.45 -13.16
N LYS A 115 -12.71 7.98 -13.71
CA LYS A 115 -12.64 6.77 -14.56
C LYS A 115 -12.35 5.50 -13.76
N LEU A 116 -11.75 5.64 -12.58
CA LEU A 116 -11.31 4.54 -11.74
C LEU A 116 -12.32 4.14 -10.66
N GLU A 117 -13.21 5.05 -10.27
CA GLU A 117 -14.13 4.89 -9.14
C GLU A 117 -14.92 3.56 -9.19
N THR A 118 -15.38 3.16 -10.37
CA THR A 118 -16.15 1.92 -10.56
C THR A 118 -15.35 0.66 -10.20
N ARG A 119 -14.01 0.74 -10.19
CA ARG A 119 -13.08 -0.34 -9.81
C ARG A 119 -12.89 -0.45 -8.30
N PHE A 120 -13.43 0.46 -7.51
CA PHE A 120 -13.28 0.47 -6.06
C PHE A 120 -14.63 0.29 -5.35
N THR A 121 -14.56 -0.26 -4.15
CA THR A 121 -15.66 -0.30 -3.19
C THR A 121 -15.30 0.63 -2.03
N ARG A 122 -16.20 1.54 -1.66
CA ARG A 122 -16.01 2.36 -0.46
C ARG A 122 -16.29 1.53 0.77
N VAL A 123 -15.35 1.52 1.71
CA VAL A 123 -15.40 0.67 2.90
C VAL A 123 -15.75 1.52 4.11
N GLN A 124 -15.07 2.65 4.27
CA GLN A 124 -15.22 3.49 5.45
C GLN A 124 -14.92 4.96 5.13
N GLN A 125 -15.74 5.86 5.67
CA GLN A 125 -15.46 7.29 5.66
C GLN A 125 -14.67 7.64 6.91
N LEU A 126 -13.54 8.33 6.75
CA LEU A 126 -12.79 8.88 7.87
C LEU A 126 -13.16 10.35 8.08
N SER A 127 -13.23 10.75 9.34
CA SER A 127 -13.49 12.14 9.71
C SER A 127 -12.17 12.84 10.01
N THR A 128 -12.02 14.06 9.50
CA THR A 128 -10.89 14.97 9.81
C THR A 128 -11.40 16.14 10.62
N ALA A 129 -10.51 16.79 11.38
CA ALA A 129 -10.82 18.09 11.96
C ALA A 129 -11.16 19.08 10.83
N SER A 130 -12.31 19.74 10.93
CA SER A 130 -12.77 20.68 9.90
C SER A 130 -11.90 21.93 9.85
N GLY A 131 -11.48 22.31 8.65
CA GLY A 131 -10.85 23.61 8.37
C GLY A 131 -9.40 23.53 7.90
N PRO A 132 -8.83 24.67 7.48
CA PRO A 132 -7.46 24.75 7.01
C PRO A 132 -6.46 24.51 8.16
N ILE A 133 -5.48 23.66 7.90
CA ILE A 133 -4.39 23.30 8.79
C ILE A 133 -3.23 24.26 8.51
N THR A 134 -2.64 24.79 9.59
CA THR A 134 -1.55 25.78 9.52
C THR A 134 -0.28 25.24 10.18
N ASN A 135 0.85 25.92 9.94
CA ASN A 135 2.15 25.64 10.58
C ASN A 135 2.68 24.21 10.34
N GLY A 136 2.22 23.55 9.27
CA GLY A 136 2.65 22.19 8.96
C GLY A 136 2.23 21.13 9.99
N ALA A 137 1.26 21.43 10.86
CA ALA A 137 0.68 20.42 11.74
C ALA A 137 0.09 19.28 10.92
N GLY A 138 0.06 18.05 11.46
CA GLY A 138 -0.60 16.92 10.81
C GLY A 138 -2.06 16.78 11.23
N VAL A 139 -2.85 16.09 10.42
CA VAL A 139 -4.26 15.78 10.69
C VAL A 139 -4.43 14.33 11.09
N SER A 140 -4.98 14.09 12.27
CA SER A 140 -5.41 12.75 12.68
C SER A 140 -6.76 12.41 12.03
N LEU A 141 -6.89 11.19 11.54
CA LEU A 141 -8.07 10.67 10.88
C LEU A 141 -8.82 9.79 11.89
N SER A 142 -10.06 10.15 12.21
CA SER A 142 -10.89 9.30 13.07
C SER A 142 -11.46 8.14 12.27
N CYS A 143 -11.20 6.92 12.75
CA CYS A 143 -11.76 5.68 12.22
C CYS A 143 -13.16 5.38 12.79
N ASN A 144 -13.81 6.31 13.51
CA ASN A 144 -15.10 6.05 14.17
C ASN A 144 -15.05 4.76 15.03
N ASP A 145 -16.19 4.07 15.22
CA ASP A 145 -16.33 2.93 16.14
C ASP A 145 -15.69 1.60 15.65
N ARG A 146 -15.06 1.58 14.46
CA ARG A 146 -14.47 0.35 13.89
C ARG A 146 -13.07 0.60 13.38
N SER A 147 -12.10 -0.05 14.01
CA SER A 147 -10.74 -0.12 13.49
C SER A 147 -10.71 -0.82 12.12
N PRO A 148 -10.10 -0.20 11.10
CA PRO A 148 -9.96 -0.82 9.80
C PRO A 148 -8.98 -1.99 9.81
N SER A 149 -9.28 -2.98 8.97
CA SER A 149 -8.36 -4.07 8.59
C SER A 149 -7.73 -3.73 7.25
N GLY A 150 -6.43 -3.89 7.10
CA GLY A 150 -5.70 -3.51 5.89
C GLY A 150 -6.13 -4.30 4.66
N ALA A 151 -6.41 -5.59 4.81
CA ALA A 151 -6.94 -6.44 3.74
C ALA A 151 -8.32 -5.95 3.23
N GLU A 152 -9.09 -5.25 4.06
CA GLU A 152 -10.37 -4.68 3.66
C GLU A 152 -10.25 -3.23 3.18
N THR A 153 -9.16 -2.53 3.49
CA THR A 153 -9.01 -1.07 3.31
C THR A 153 -7.69 -0.73 2.63
N ASP A 154 -7.49 -1.32 1.46
CA ASP A 154 -6.16 -1.40 0.86
C ASP A 154 -5.75 -0.13 0.07
N PHE A 155 -6.64 0.87 0.03
CA PHE A 155 -6.36 2.23 -0.43
C PHE A 155 -6.97 3.28 0.51
N ILE A 156 -6.29 4.43 0.61
CA ILE A 156 -6.89 5.66 1.12
C ILE A 156 -7.02 6.70 0.00
N LYS A 157 -8.21 7.27 -0.12
CA LYS A 157 -8.52 8.39 -1.01
C LYS A 157 -8.71 9.64 -0.16
N PHE A 158 -8.17 10.77 -0.60
CA PHE A 158 -8.48 12.08 -0.05
C PHE A 158 -8.35 13.18 -1.10
N ASP A 159 -9.04 14.30 -0.88
CA ASP A 159 -8.86 15.51 -1.65
C ASP A 159 -7.88 16.42 -0.90
N PHE A 160 -6.90 16.98 -1.61
CA PHE A 160 -5.86 17.85 -1.08
C PHE A 160 -5.95 19.24 -1.70
N SER A 161 -5.82 20.28 -0.88
CA SER A 161 -5.69 21.67 -1.33
C SER A 161 -4.68 22.41 -0.46
N SER A 162 -4.03 23.43 -1.01
CA SER A 162 -3.11 24.27 -0.25
C SER A 162 -3.04 25.68 -0.83
N ASN A 163 -2.48 26.61 -0.05
CA ASN A 163 -2.16 27.97 -0.49
C ASN A 163 -0.93 28.07 -1.41
N LEU A 164 -0.28 26.94 -1.72
CA LEU A 164 0.81 26.90 -2.69
C LEU A 164 0.28 26.99 -4.12
N LEU A 165 1.18 27.27 -5.07
CA LEU A 165 0.84 27.26 -6.49
C LEU A 165 0.21 25.91 -6.91
N PRO A 166 -0.74 25.86 -7.86
CA PRO A 166 -1.40 24.62 -8.28
C PRO A 166 -0.43 23.52 -8.77
N THR A 167 0.74 23.91 -9.28
CA THR A 167 1.80 23.01 -9.75
C THR A 167 2.77 22.59 -8.65
N ALA A 168 2.67 23.18 -7.45
CA ALA A 168 3.51 22.83 -6.33
C ALA A 168 3.21 21.38 -5.91
N LYS A 169 4.29 20.66 -5.59
CA LYS A 169 4.23 19.30 -5.07
C LYS A 169 4.55 19.38 -3.59
N MET A 170 3.80 18.66 -2.78
CA MET A 170 4.03 18.60 -1.35
C MET A 170 4.30 17.16 -0.94
N GLU A 171 5.42 16.93 -0.24
CA GLU A 171 5.64 15.64 0.38
C GLU A 171 4.72 15.49 1.60
N LEU A 172 3.92 14.44 1.58
CA LEU A 172 3.08 14.01 2.68
C LEU A 172 3.55 12.66 3.17
N ASP A 173 3.50 12.48 4.49
CA ASP A 173 3.56 11.18 5.15
C ASP A 173 2.16 10.82 5.64
N ILE A 174 1.72 9.61 5.28
CA ILE A 174 0.60 8.94 5.93
C ILE A 174 1.19 7.96 6.91
N THR A 175 0.91 8.15 8.20
CA THR A 175 1.41 7.30 9.28
C THR A 175 0.25 6.57 9.94
N TRP A 176 0.51 5.38 10.48
CA TRP A 176 -0.46 4.61 11.23
C TRP A 176 0.22 3.76 12.29
N THR A 177 -0.56 3.31 13.25
CA THR A 177 -0.19 2.28 14.22
C THR A 177 -1.00 1.02 13.93
N SER A 178 -0.41 -0.15 14.15
CA SER A 178 -1.13 -1.41 14.10
C SER A 178 -0.54 -2.43 15.07
N GLU A 179 -1.09 -3.65 15.07
CA GLU A 179 -0.53 -4.74 15.87
C GLU A 179 0.92 -5.12 15.48
N HIS A 180 1.39 -4.68 14.31
CA HIS A 180 2.75 -4.93 13.83
C HIS A 180 3.69 -3.72 14.04
N GLY A 181 3.20 -2.65 14.68
CA GLY A 181 3.98 -1.45 14.99
C GLY A 181 3.60 -0.24 14.15
N PHE A 182 4.55 0.71 14.05
CA PHE A 182 4.37 1.96 13.32
C PHE A 182 4.65 1.76 11.83
N GLY A 183 3.79 2.30 10.97
CA GLY A 183 3.97 2.32 9.52
C GLY A 183 3.93 3.73 8.95
N VAL A 184 4.62 3.93 7.83
CA VAL A 184 4.66 5.19 7.09
C VAL A 184 4.62 4.94 5.58
N ALA A 185 3.80 5.74 4.88
CA ALA A 185 3.75 5.82 3.44
C ALA A 185 4.03 7.26 3.03
N ARG A 186 5.12 7.47 2.26
CA ARG A 186 5.48 8.79 1.72
C ARG A 186 4.98 8.97 0.30
N LEU A 187 4.45 10.15 -0.01
CA LEU A 187 3.99 10.51 -1.35
C LEU A 187 4.22 11.99 -1.67
N LEU A 188 4.20 12.31 -2.97
CA LEU A 188 4.14 13.67 -3.49
C LEU A 188 2.69 13.99 -3.88
N ALA A 189 1.98 14.68 -3.00
CA ALA A 189 0.63 15.16 -3.24
C ALA A 189 0.61 16.38 -4.17
N THR A 190 -0.41 16.45 -5.01
CA THR A 190 -0.79 17.65 -5.76
C THR A 190 -2.24 18.00 -5.46
N GLY A 191 -2.64 19.23 -5.75
CA GLY A 191 -4.02 19.67 -5.58
C GLY A 191 -5.02 18.74 -6.28
N GLY A 192 -6.16 18.49 -5.63
CA GLY A 192 -7.19 17.56 -6.07
C GLY A 192 -7.14 16.20 -5.38
N THR A 193 -7.73 15.19 -6.01
CA THR A 193 -7.82 13.84 -5.45
C THR A 193 -6.47 13.13 -5.49
N ASN A 194 -6.12 12.48 -4.38
CA ASN A 194 -4.96 11.59 -4.24
C ASN A 194 -5.47 10.19 -3.85
N LEU A 195 -4.93 9.16 -4.51
CA LEU A 195 -5.32 7.76 -4.32
C LEU A 195 -4.09 6.94 -3.90
N VAL A 196 -3.96 6.65 -2.61
CA VAL A 196 -2.74 6.05 -2.04
C VAL A 196 -2.94 4.54 -1.81
N PRO A 197 -2.07 3.67 -2.38
CA PRO A 197 -2.16 2.22 -2.22
C PRO A 197 -1.54 1.77 -0.89
N LEU A 198 -2.25 1.94 0.23
CA LEU A 198 -1.70 1.52 1.53
C LEU A 198 -1.48 0.01 1.61
N GLY A 199 -2.25 -0.79 0.87
CA GLY A 199 -2.04 -2.22 0.70
C GLY A 199 -0.71 -2.59 0.02
N ALA A 200 0.01 -1.62 -0.55
CA ALA A 200 1.40 -1.83 -0.99
C ALA A 200 2.37 -2.06 0.18
N PHE A 201 2.00 -1.64 1.40
CA PHE A 201 2.83 -1.75 2.59
C PHE A 201 2.41 -3.00 3.40
N PRO A 202 3.32 -3.97 3.64
CA PRO A 202 2.98 -5.19 4.37
C PRO A 202 2.38 -4.96 5.76
N ALA A 203 2.95 -4.03 6.56
CA ALA A 203 2.40 -3.66 7.87
C ALA A 203 0.99 -3.03 7.82
N TRP A 204 0.57 -2.48 6.68
CA TRP A 204 -0.83 -2.09 6.50
C TRP A 204 -1.64 -3.32 6.07
N LEU A 205 -1.29 -3.92 4.94
CA LEU A 205 -2.08 -4.99 4.30
C LEU A 205 -2.41 -6.15 5.24
N LEU A 206 -1.42 -6.57 6.04
CA LEU A 206 -1.52 -7.76 6.91
C LEU A 206 -2.01 -7.45 8.33
N SER A 207 -2.39 -6.20 8.59
CA SER A 207 -2.95 -5.75 9.86
C SER A 207 -4.45 -5.94 9.93
N ARG A 208 -4.91 -6.45 11.07
CA ARG A 208 -6.32 -6.63 11.40
C ARG A 208 -6.89 -5.45 12.16
N ASN A 209 -6.04 -4.67 12.84
CA ASN A 209 -6.46 -3.52 13.62
C ASN A 209 -5.47 -2.37 13.39
N ILE A 210 -5.92 -1.38 12.61
CA ILE A 210 -5.17 -0.17 12.32
C ILE A 210 -5.76 0.97 13.16
N SER A 211 -4.89 1.74 13.79
CA SER A 211 -5.24 2.91 14.60
C SER A 211 -4.35 4.10 14.26
N ASP A 212 -4.68 5.27 14.83
CA ASP A 212 -3.85 6.47 14.82
C ASP A 212 -3.40 6.91 13.42
N VAL A 213 -4.26 6.72 12.43
CA VAL A 213 -3.96 7.13 11.05
C VAL A 213 -3.86 8.65 11.01
N LYS A 214 -2.74 9.16 10.51
CA LYS A 214 -2.44 10.60 10.44
C LYS A 214 -1.83 10.94 9.10
N ILE A 215 -2.18 12.11 8.57
CA ILE A 215 -1.55 12.67 7.37
C ILE A 215 -0.85 13.97 7.74
N ALA A 216 0.44 14.09 7.45
CA ALA A 216 1.24 15.26 7.79
C ALA A 216 2.20 15.64 6.66
N PRO A 217 2.53 16.94 6.48
CA PRO A 217 3.62 17.33 5.62
C PRO A 217 4.95 16.78 6.16
N HIS A 218 5.77 16.20 5.30
CA HIS A 218 7.07 15.67 5.72
C HIS A 218 8.06 16.78 6.12
N ALA A 219 8.13 17.82 5.28
CA ALA A 219 8.94 19.02 5.50
C ALA A 219 8.15 20.26 5.03
N PRO A 220 7.29 20.84 5.90
CA PRO A 220 6.38 21.91 5.50
C PRO A 220 7.14 23.21 5.19
N PRO A 221 6.84 23.90 4.06
CA PRO A 221 7.34 25.25 3.85
C PRO A 221 6.72 26.23 4.86
N SER A 222 7.44 27.32 5.14
CA SER A 222 6.94 28.38 6.02
C SER A 222 5.63 28.97 5.49
N GLY A 223 4.66 29.17 6.38
CA GLY A 223 3.35 29.72 6.00
C GLY A 223 2.45 28.75 5.23
N LEU A 224 2.74 27.45 5.24
CA LEU A 224 1.88 26.43 4.65
C LEU A 224 0.49 26.47 5.31
N VAL A 225 -0.52 26.60 4.46
CA VAL A 225 -1.93 26.41 4.80
C VAL A 225 -2.50 25.37 3.85
N TYR A 226 -3.07 24.30 4.38
CA TYR A 226 -3.58 23.20 3.55
C TYR A 226 -4.83 22.55 4.14
N ALA A 227 -5.59 21.85 3.32
CA ALA A 227 -6.75 21.07 3.75
C ALA A 227 -6.69 19.65 3.19
N ILE A 228 -7.19 18.72 3.98
CA ILE A 228 -7.39 17.31 3.62
C ILE A 228 -8.85 16.98 3.87
N GLU A 229 -9.54 16.64 2.79
CA GLU A 229 -10.99 16.50 2.78
C GLU A 229 -11.43 15.19 2.13
N LYS A 230 -12.70 14.83 2.33
CA LYS A 230 -13.35 13.66 1.70
C LYS A 230 -12.51 12.37 1.82
N VAL A 231 -11.94 12.16 3.00
CA VAL A 231 -11.04 11.05 3.29
C VAL A 231 -11.83 9.75 3.38
N ALA A 232 -11.52 8.76 2.56
CA ALA A 232 -12.19 7.47 2.56
C ALA A 232 -11.18 6.34 2.44
N LEU A 233 -11.40 5.29 3.24
CA LEU A 233 -10.80 3.99 3.02
C LEU A 233 -11.64 3.22 2.02
N ILE A 234 -10.97 2.69 1.01
CA ILE A 234 -11.59 2.01 -0.12
C ILE A 234 -10.82 0.74 -0.45
N ARG A 235 -11.50 -0.19 -1.13
CA ARG A 235 -10.95 -1.47 -1.55
C ARG A 235 -10.94 -1.58 -3.07
N LEU A 236 -9.84 -2.02 -3.67
CA LEU A 236 -9.85 -2.41 -5.08
C LEU A 236 -10.73 -3.66 -5.28
N LYS A 237 -11.65 -3.63 -6.23
CA LYS A 237 -12.49 -4.79 -6.59
C LYS A 237 -11.64 -5.87 -7.26
N ASP A 238 -11.87 -7.10 -6.82
CA ASP A 238 -11.33 -8.31 -7.44
C ASP A 238 -12.02 -8.61 -8.78
#